data_AF-A0A969Y3D9-F1
#
_entry.id   AF-A0A969Y3D9-F1
#
_cell.length_a   1.000
_cell.length_b   1.000
_cell.length_c   1.000
_cell.angle_alpha   90.00
_cell.angle_beta   90.00
_cell.angle_gamma   90.00
#
_symmetry.space_group_name_H-M   'P 1'
#
loop_
_entity.id
_entity.type
_entity.pdbx_description
1 polymer ?
#
loop_
_entity_poly.entity_id
_entity_poly.type
_entity_poly.pdbx_seq_one_letter_code
_entity_poly.pdbx_strand_id
1 'polypeptide(L)' 'MSKEHLTNSQVELKKTLEEEELKAELRQQLEQAVASGDYSQQLRLWRALLPYEKRPGLALTEIKELKKHLSSS' A
#
# COMPACT_ATOMS: atom_id res chain seq x y z
N MET A 1 40.42 -5.27 10.47
CA MET A 1 39.23 -6.04 10.04
C MET A 1 38.00 -5.28 10.48
N SER A 2 37.17 -4.90 9.50
CA SER A 2 36.14 -3.87 9.58
C SER A 2 34.92 -4.31 10.39
N LYS A 3 34.63 -3.60 11.49
CA LYS A 3 33.38 -3.74 12.27
C LYS A 3 32.21 -2.92 11.69
N GLU A 4 32.43 -2.18 10.60
CA GLU A 4 31.45 -1.24 10.02
C GLU A 4 30.47 -1.87 9.00
N HIS A 5 30.55 -3.17 8.72
CA HIS A 5 29.67 -3.80 7.72
C HIS A 5 28.44 -4.51 8.28
N LEU A 6 28.39 -4.84 9.58
CA LEU A 6 27.28 -5.60 10.16
C LEU A 6 26.05 -4.74 10.49
N THR A 7 26.23 -3.43 10.68
CA THR A 7 25.14 -2.51 11.04
C THR A 7 24.31 -2.08 9.84
N ASN A 8 24.89 -2.03 8.64
CA ASN A 8 24.16 -1.60 7.44
C ASN A 8 23.16 -2.66 6.96
N SER A 9 23.56 -3.95 6.89
CA SER A 9 22.65 -5.02 6.48
C SER A 9 21.50 -5.27 7.46
N GLN A 10 21.70 -5.05 8.76
CA GLN A 10 20.66 -5.26 9.77
C GLN A 10 19.63 -4.11 9.80
N VAL A 11 20.05 -2.89 9.44
CA VAL A 11 19.17 -1.73 9.30
C VAL A 11 18.39 -1.78 7.99
N GLU A 12 19.00 -2.20 6.89
CA GLU A 12 18.29 -2.44 5.63
C GLU A 12 17.23 -3.53 5.77
N LEU A 13 17.56 -4.67 6.41
CA LEU A 13 16.59 -5.75 6.63
C LEU A 13 15.37 -5.33 7.45
N LYS A 14 15.57 -4.51 8.48
CA LYS A 14 14.46 -3.99 9.30
C LYS A 14 13.54 -3.08 8.49
N LYS A 15 14.11 -2.16 7.69
CA LYS A 15 13.33 -1.27 6.83
C LYS A 15 12.52 -2.05 5.79
N THR A 16 13.09 -3.10 5.20
CA THR A 16 12.39 -3.92 4.22
C THR A 16 11.23 -4.72 4.83
N LEU A 17 11.39 -5.21 6.06
CA LEU A 17 10.32 -5.89 6.79
C LEU A 17 9.16 -4.94 7.12
N GLU A 18 9.47 -3.73 7.60
CA GLU A 18 8.46 -2.72 7.94
C GLU A 18 7.62 -2.30 6.72
N GLU A 19 8.21 -2.15 5.53
CA GLU A 19 7.47 -1.81 4.31
C GLU A 19 6.54 -2.93 3.83
N GLU A 20 6.98 -4.19 3.92
CA GLU A 20 6.15 -5.34 3.53
C GLU A 20 5.00 -5.57 4.53
N GLU A 21 5.24 -5.39 5.83
CA GLU A 21 4.19 -5.47 6.86
C GLU A 21 3.14 -4.36 6.69
N LEU A 22 3.59 -3.11 6.48
CA LEU A 22 2.68 -1.99 6.24
C LEU A 22 1.83 -2.21 4.98
N LYS A 23 2.41 -2.74 3.91
CA LYS A 23 1.68 -3.07 2.68
C LYS A 23 0.63 -4.16 2.92
N ALA A 24 0.98 -5.19 3.68
CA ALA A 24 0.04 -6.26 4.03
C ALA A 24 -1.14 -5.73 4.86
N GLU A 25 -0.86 -4.85 5.83
CA GLU A 25 -1.89 -4.20 6.65
C GLU A 25 -2.83 -3.33 5.82
N LEU A 26 -2.27 -2.47 4.96
CA LEU A 26 -3.06 -1.62 4.06
C LEU A 26 -3.93 -2.44 3.10
N ARG A 27 -3.45 -3.60 2.63
CA ARG A 27 -4.27 -4.54 1.83
C ARG A 27 -5.41 -5.15 2.61
N GLN A 28 -5.18 -5.59 3.85
CA GLN A 28 -6.24 -6.13 4.71
C GLN A 28 -7.31 -5.07 5.01
N GLN A 29 -6.90 -3.85 5.35
CA GLN A 29 -7.82 -2.75 5.56
C GLN A 29 -8.60 -2.42 4.28
N LEU A 30 -7.94 -2.49 3.12
CA LEU A 30 -8.59 -2.25 1.83
C LEU A 30 -9.64 -3.31 1.53
N GLU A 31 -9.34 -4.59 1.80
CA GLU A 31 -10.29 -5.69 1.65
C GLU A 31 -11.53 -5.51 2.54
N GLN A 32 -11.35 -5.05 3.78
CA GLN A 32 -12.47 -4.70 4.67
C GLN A 32 -13.27 -3.50 4.16
N ALA A 33 -12.60 -2.48 3.61
CA ALA A 33 -13.25 -1.32 3.01
C ALA A 33 -14.03 -1.71 1.73
N VAL A 34 -13.53 -2.68 0.95
CA VAL A 34 -14.24 -3.28 -0.19
C VAL A 34 -15.48 -4.04 0.28
N ALA A 35 -15.34 -4.91 1.29
CA ALA A 35 -16.44 -5.70 1.83
C ALA A 35 -17.55 -4.84 2.46
N SER A 36 -17.20 -3.72 3.09
CA SER A 36 -18.15 -2.77 3.67
C SER A 36 -18.78 -1.82 2.65
N GLY A 37 -18.28 -1.79 1.41
CA GLY A 37 -18.72 -0.84 0.39
C GLY A 37 -18.32 0.62 0.71
N ASP A 38 -17.41 0.86 1.66
CA ASP A 38 -16.90 2.21 1.94
C ASP A 38 -15.86 2.61 0.88
N TYR A 39 -16.35 3.09 -0.25
CA TYR A 39 -15.56 3.56 -1.37
C TYR A 39 -14.60 4.71 -1.02
N SER A 40 -14.93 5.54 -0.04
CA SER A 40 -14.07 6.65 0.40
C SER A 40 -12.83 6.14 1.15
N GLN A 41 -13.02 5.09 1.94
CA GLN A 41 -11.97 4.40 2.67
C GLN A 41 -11.13 3.56 1.71
N GLN A 42 -11.74 2.86 0.75
CA GLN A 42 -11.04 2.15 -0.33
C GLN A 42 -10.08 3.08 -1.09
N LEU A 43 -10.54 4.27 -1.50
CA LEU A 43 -9.71 5.22 -2.25
C LEU A 43 -8.51 5.74 -1.43
N ARG A 44 -8.70 5.96 -0.11
CA ARG A 44 -7.64 6.39 0.80
C ARG A 44 -6.59 5.30 1.00
N LEU A 45 -7.03 4.06 1.20
CA LEU A 45 -6.15 2.91 1.39
C LEU A 45 -5.37 2.56 0.11
N TRP A 46 -6.02 2.62 -1.05
CA TRP A 46 -5.35 2.50 -2.34
C TRP A 46 -4.27 3.58 -2.57
N ARG A 47 -4.56 4.83 -2.20
CA ARG A 47 -3.56 5.93 -2.25
C ARG A 47 -2.38 5.70 -1.30
N ALA A 48 -2.63 5.13 -0.13
CA ALA A 48 -1.58 4.76 0.81
C ALA A 48 -0.75 3.56 0.33
N LEU A 49 -1.35 2.62 -0.41
CA LEU A 49 -0.69 1.44 -0.96
C LEU A 49 0.15 1.74 -2.21
N LEU A 50 -0.23 2.77 -2.98
CA LEU A 50 0.38 3.17 -4.25
C LEU A 50 1.92 3.28 -4.24
N PRO A 51 2.56 3.92 -3.24
CA PRO A 51 4.03 4.00 -3.14
C PRO A 51 4.72 2.64 -3.01
N TYR A 52 4.01 1.63 -2.48
CA TYR A 52 4.53 0.28 -2.21
C TYR A 52 4.14 -0.74 -3.30
N GLU A 53 3.35 -0.33 -4.30
CA GLU A 53 2.94 -1.15 -5.43
C GLU A 53 3.88 -0.96 -6.62
N LYS A 54 4.53 -2.05 -7.07
CA LYS A 54 5.46 -2.03 -8.22
C LYS A 54 4.79 -1.69 -9.56
N ARG A 55 3.45 -1.68 -9.59
CA ARG A 55 2.64 -1.36 -10.78
C ARG A 55 1.73 -0.16 -10.52
N PRO A 56 2.27 1.06 -10.47
CA PRO A 56 1.48 2.27 -10.23
C PRO A 56 0.37 2.46 -11.29
N GLY A 57 0.56 1.96 -12.51
CA GLY A 57 -0.45 2.05 -13.58
C GLY A 57 -1.74 1.24 -13.33
N LEU A 58 -1.65 0.10 -12.62
CA LEU A 58 -2.84 -0.72 -12.33
C LEU A 58 -3.67 -0.04 -11.23
N ALA A 59 -3.00 0.41 -10.16
CA ALA A 59 -3.61 1.11 -9.04
C ALA A 59 -4.28 2.44 -9.45
N LEU A 60 -3.68 3.20 -10.39
CA LEU A 60 -4.31 4.42 -10.91
C LEU A 60 -5.59 4.15 -11.71
N THR A 61 -5.65 3.02 -12.41
CA THR A 61 -6.83 2.63 -13.21
C THR A 61 -7.98 2.23 -12.28
N GLU A 62 -7.70 1.44 -11.24
CA GLU A 62 -8.68 1.08 -10.21
C GLU A 62 -9.19 2.31 -9.43
N ILE A 63 -8.31 3.24 -9.05
CA ILE A 63 -8.71 4.50 -8.40
C ILE A 63 -9.60 5.35 -9.32
N LYS A 64 -9.28 5.41 -10.61
CA LYS A 64 -10.07 6.16 -11.60
C LYS A 64 -11.46 5.55 -11.78
N GLU A 65 -11.55 4.22 -11.79
CA GLU A 65 -12.81 3.49 -11.87
C GLU A 65 -13.64 3.67 -10.60
N LEU A 66 -13.03 3.53 -9.41
CA LEU A 66 -13.65 3.83 -8.12
C LEU A 66 -14.21 5.25 -8.06
N LYS A 67 -13.44 6.24 -8.52
CA LYS A 67 -13.90 7.64 -8.58
C LYS A 67 -15.07 7.84 -9.54
N LYS A 68 -15.13 7.09 -10.64
CA LYS A 68 -16.24 7.15 -11.60
C LYS A 68 -17.54 6.63 -10.97
N HIS A 69 -17.46 5.53 -10.22
CA HIS A 69 -18.61 5.00 -9.49
C HIS A 69 -19.15 5.97 -8.43
N LEU A 70 -18.25 6.74 -7.78
CA LEU A 70 -18.62 7.77 -6.81
C LEU A 70 -19.31 9.01 -7.40
N SER A 71 -19.16 9.27 -8.70
CA SER A 71 -19.82 10.41 -9.37
C SER A 71 -21.17 10.08 -9.99
N SER A 72 -21.64 8.83 -9.89
CA SER A 72 -22.90 8.35 -10.48
C SER A 72 -23.93 7.84 -9.45
N SER A 73 -23.76 8.15 -8.17
CA SER A 73 -24.77 7.93 -7.12
C SER A 73 -25.23 9.24 -6.51
#